data_AF-A0AAP0VHN1-F1
#
_entry.id   AF-A0AAP0VHN1-F1
#
_cell.length_a   1.000
_cell.length_b   1.000
_cell.length_c   1.000
_cell.angle_alpha   90.00
_cell.angle_beta   90.00
_cell.angle_gamma   90.00
#
_symmetry.space_group_name_H-M   'P 1'
#
loop_
_entity.id
_entity.type
_entity.pdbx_description
1 polymer ?
#
loop_
_entity_poly.entity_id
_entity_poly.type
_entity_poly.pdbx_seq_one_letter_code
_entity_poly.pdbx_strand_id
1 'polypeptide(L)'
;MNLRELEAYLSRLPDKVMGDTAEIVAETATEYFKETFRKKAFDGNPWAPAKTAKRRGSLLIESGAMLNSIRPLVISPHRVVIAAGNQKVAYARAHNEGYDGEVQVPAHTRRTKKGITPVKAHTRTAHIIQRQFMGDSEELNDRIKGRVVDYIKNLTNE
;
A
#
# COMPACT_ATOMS: atom_id res chain seq x y z
N MET A 1 31.78 -31.38 -3.78
CA MET A 1 30.37 -31.69 -4.00
C MET A 1 30.28 -33.03 -4.72
N ASN A 2 29.62 -34.02 -4.12
CA ASN A 2 29.36 -35.30 -4.79
C ASN A 2 28.08 -35.22 -5.65
N LEU A 3 27.81 -36.25 -6.47
CA LEU A 3 26.67 -36.25 -7.40
C LEU A 3 25.32 -36.06 -6.70
N ARG A 4 25.11 -36.68 -5.53
CA ARG A 4 23.86 -36.56 -4.77
C ARG A 4 23.68 -35.16 -4.17
N GLU A 5 24.77 -34.56 -3.70
CA GLU A 5 24.78 -33.17 -3.23
C GLU A 5 24.46 -32.19 -4.36
N LEU A 6 24.99 -32.43 -5.56
CA LEU A 6 24.68 -31.64 -6.76
C LEU A 6 23.21 -31.76 -7.15
N GLU A 7 22.66 -32.98 -7.21
CA GLU A 7 21.24 -33.20 -7.52
C GLU A 7 20.30 -32.53 -6.53
N ALA A 8 20.62 -32.62 -5.23
CA ALA A 8 19.85 -31.95 -4.18
C ALA A 8 19.95 -30.42 -4.26
N TYR A 9 21.12 -29.88 -4.62
CA TYR A 9 21.31 -28.45 -4.83
C TYR A 9 20.49 -27.95 -6.03
N LEU A 10 20.63 -28.59 -7.19
CA LEU A 10 19.90 -28.21 -8.41
C LEU A 10 18.38 -28.28 -8.23
N SER A 11 17.88 -29.24 -7.45
CA SER A 11 16.45 -29.39 -7.18
C SER A 11 15.88 -28.27 -6.31
N ARG A 12 16.70 -27.60 -5.48
CA ARG A 12 16.28 -26.50 -4.59
C ARG A 12 16.48 -25.11 -5.20
N LEU A 13 17.24 -25.01 -6.29
CA LEU A 13 17.51 -23.72 -6.96
C LEU A 13 16.24 -22.97 -7.36
N PRO A 14 15.22 -23.59 -7.97
CA PRO A 14 13.99 -22.87 -8.35
C PRO A 14 13.30 -22.24 -7.13
N ASP A 15 13.17 -22.99 -6.04
CA ASP A 15 12.53 -22.51 -4.82
C ASP A 15 13.29 -21.34 -4.19
N LYS A 16 14.62 -21.41 -4.19
CA LYS A 16 15.48 -20.32 -3.71
C LYS A 16 15.31 -19.06 -4.56
N VAL A 17 15.42 -19.18 -5.88
CA VAL A 17 15.27 -18.05 -6.81
C VAL A 17 13.89 -17.42 -6.69
N MET A 18 12.84 -18.23 -6.57
CA MET A 18 11.47 -17.74 -6.39
C MET A 18 11.26 -17.09 -5.02
N GLY A 19 11.89 -17.60 -3.97
CA GLY A 19 11.91 -16.97 -2.65
C GLY A 19 12.53 -15.57 -2.69
N ASP A 20 13.74 -15.45 -3.23
CA ASP A 20 14.45 -14.17 -3.36
C ASP A 20 13.66 -13.20 -4.27
N THR A 21 13.08 -13.71 -5.36
CA THR A 21 12.20 -12.92 -6.24
C THR A 21 10.97 -12.38 -5.50
N ALA A 22 10.34 -13.20 -4.65
CA ALA A 22 9.18 -12.78 -3.86
C ALA A 22 9.55 -11.66 -2.87
N GLU A 23 10.75 -11.70 -2.28
CA GLU A 23 11.27 -10.63 -1.43
C GLU A 23 11.48 -9.33 -2.22
N ILE A 24 12.11 -9.40 -3.39
CA ILE A 24 12.31 -8.25 -4.29
C ILE A 24 10.96 -7.62 -4.66
N VAL A 25 9.97 -8.44 -5.02
CA VAL A 25 8.61 -7.98 -5.35
C VAL A 25 7.98 -7.27 -4.15
N ALA A 26 8.06 -7.86 -2.95
CA ALA A 26 7.45 -7.32 -1.74
C ALA A 26 8.07 -5.97 -1.32
N GLU A 27 9.41 -5.88 -1.38
CA GLU A 27 10.15 -4.66 -1.11
C GLU A 27 9.79 -3.56 -2.12
N THR A 28 9.87 -3.89 -3.42
CA THR A 28 9.62 -2.95 -4.51
C THR A 28 8.19 -2.40 -4.49
N ALA A 29 7.21 -3.27 -4.27
CA ALA A 29 5.81 -2.85 -4.15
C ALA A 29 5.57 -1.98 -2.92
N THR A 30 6.15 -2.34 -1.77
CA THR A 30 6.03 -1.55 -0.54
C THR A 30 6.66 -0.16 -0.71
N GLU A 31 7.84 -0.08 -1.31
CA GLU A 31 8.53 1.17 -1.64
C GLU A 31 7.69 2.02 -2.61
N TYR A 32 7.25 1.44 -3.72
CA TYR A 32 6.42 2.11 -4.73
C TYR A 32 5.16 2.72 -4.13
N PHE A 33 4.36 1.93 -3.39
CA PHE A 33 3.13 2.45 -2.80
C PHE A 33 3.39 3.54 -1.76
N LYS A 34 4.50 3.49 -1.02
CA LYS A 34 4.88 4.59 -0.10
C LYS A 34 5.34 5.84 -0.85
N GLU A 35 6.07 5.69 -1.97
CA GLU A 35 6.48 6.81 -2.82
C GLU A 35 5.30 7.61 -3.36
N THR A 36 4.16 6.97 -3.64
CA THR A 36 2.96 7.64 -4.18
C THR A 36 2.51 8.82 -3.30
N PHE A 37 2.67 8.73 -1.98
CA PHE A 37 2.35 9.80 -1.03
C PHE A 37 3.30 10.99 -1.11
N ARG A 38 4.56 10.73 -1.43
CA ARG A 38 5.56 11.78 -1.68
C ARG A 38 5.29 12.45 -3.03
N LYS A 39 5.09 11.66 -4.09
CA LYS A 39 4.78 12.14 -5.45
C LYS A 39 3.40 12.80 -5.54
N LYS A 40 2.47 12.40 -4.67
CA LYS A 40 1.04 12.72 -4.71
C LYS A 40 0.42 12.30 -6.03
N ALA A 41 0.82 11.13 -6.51
CA ALA A 41 0.42 10.57 -7.79
C ALA A 41 0.52 9.04 -7.71
N PHE A 42 -0.27 8.36 -8.54
CA PHE A 42 -0.24 6.92 -8.70
C PHE A 42 -0.29 6.57 -10.17
N ASP A 43 0.67 5.75 -10.62
CA ASP A 43 0.81 5.32 -12.01
C ASP A 43 0.79 6.50 -12.99
N GLY A 44 1.66 7.49 -12.75
CA GLY A 44 1.69 8.74 -13.50
C GLY A 44 0.54 9.73 -13.25
N ASN A 45 -0.55 9.33 -12.58
CA ASN A 45 -1.75 10.14 -12.39
C ASN A 45 -1.72 10.95 -11.09
N PRO A 46 -1.66 12.30 -11.12
CA PRO A 46 -1.65 13.12 -9.91
C PRO A 46 -2.98 13.09 -9.15
N TRP A 47 -2.91 13.10 -7.82
CA TRP A 47 -4.08 13.15 -6.97
C TRP A 47 -4.75 14.52 -7.01
N ALA A 48 -6.09 14.52 -6.93
CA ALA A 48 -6.86 15.74 -6.77
C ALA A 48 -6.39 16.52 -5.52
N PRO A 49 -6.14 17.84 -5.65
CA PRO A 49 -5.67 18.65 -4.53
C PRO A 49 -6.69 18.66 -3.39
N ALA A 50 -6.23 19.06 -2.20
CA ALA A 50 -7.14 19.30 -1.09
C ALA A 50 -7.99 20.55 -1.40
N LYS A 51 -9.30 20.51 -1.14
CA LYS A 51 -10.21 21.66 -1.29
C LYS A 51 -9.72 22.89 -0.50
N THR A 52 -9.08 22.64 0.63
CA THR A 52 -8.45 23.66 1.47
C THR A 52 -6.97 23.35 1.58
N ALA A 53 -6.13 24.36 1.36
CA ALA A 53 -4.70 24.22 1.49
C ALA A 53 -4.34 23.79 2.92
N LYS A 54 -3.51 22.75 3.04
CA LYS A 54 -2.98 22.33 4.34
C LYS A 54 -1.96 23.36 4.84
N ARG A 55 -2.09 23.76 6.11
CA ARG A 55 -1.10 24.62 6.79
C ARG A 55 0.19 23.88 7.15
N ARG A 56 0.11 22.56 7.38
CA ARG A 56 1.23 21.69 7.75
C ARG A 56 1.02 20.29 7.17
N GLY A 57 2.11 19.58 6.88
CA GLY A 57 2.08 18.21 6.35
C GLY A 57 1.80 18.14 4.84
N SER A 58 1.73 16.92 4.32
CA SER A 58 1.48 16.63 2.90
C SER A 58 0.04 16.16 2.67
N LEU A 59 -0.39 16.13 1.41
CA LEU A 59 -1.68 15.52 1.04
C LEU A 59 -1.67 14.04 1.47
N LEU A 60 -2.75 13.59 2.14
CA LEU A 60 -2.87 12.28 2.79
C LEU A 60 -1.82 11.93 3.87
N ILE A 61 -0.87 12.81 4.18
CA ILE A 61 0.09 12.63 5.27
C ILE A 61 -0.18 13.71 6.34
N GLU A 62 -0.83 13.32 7.43
CA GLU A 62 -0.91 14.12 8.64
C GLU A 62 -0.01 13.54 9.73
N SER A 63 -0.38 12.40 10.31
CA SER A 63 0.46 11.63 11.24
C SER A 63 1.35 10.58 10.56
N GLY A 64 1.16 10.35 9.26
CA GLY A 64 1.79 9.26 8.52
C GLY A 64 1.18 7.88 8.76
N ALA A 65 0.12 7.75 9.58
CA ALA A 65 -0.48 6.46 9.93
C ALA A 65 -0.92 5.62 8.71
N MET A 66 -1.49 6.25 7.67
CA MET A 66 -1.87 5.55 6.44
C MET A 66 -0.65 5.01 5.68
N LEU A 67 0.35 5.86 5.44
CA LEU A 67 1.60 5.47 4.78
C LEU A 67 2.31 4.34 5.54
N ASN A 68 2.38 4.47 6.87
CA ASN A 68 3.02 3.49 7.74
C ASN A 68 2.23 2.17 7.87
N SER A 69 0.97 2.14 7.42
CA SER A 69 0.17 0.91 7.42
C SER A 69 0.46 0.01 6.22
N ILE A 70 1.14 0.52 5.19
CA ILE A 70 1.53 -0.24 3.99
C ILE A 70 2.63 -1.22 4.35
N ARG A 71 2.33 -2.51 4.21
CA ARG A 71 3.24 -3.60 4.56
C ARG A 71 2.93 -4.87 3.74
N PRO A 72 3.92 -5.74 3.51
CA PRO A 72 3.66 -7.10 3.07
C PRO A 72 2.80 -7.84 4.11
N LEU A 73 1.80 -8.57 3.64
CA LEU A 73 0.97 -9.47 4.43
C LEU A 73 1.34 -10.93 4.16
N VAL A 74 1.67 -11.26 2.91
CA VAL A 74 2.13 -12.58 2.49
C VAL A 74 3.36 -12.38 1.61
N ILE A 75 4.42 -13.11 1.90
CA ILE A 75 5.60 -13.24 1.05
C ILE A 75 5.83 -14.74 0.90
N SER A 76 5.64 -15.25 -0.31
CA SER A 76 5.85 -16.65 -0.65
C SER A 76 6.32 -16.75 -2.10
N PRO A 77 7.00 -17.85 -2.48
CA PRO A 77 7.51 -18.06 -3.84
C PRO A 77 6.48 -17.86 -4.97
N HIS A 78 5.19 -18.08 -4.67
CA HIS A 78 4.12 -18.02 -5.66
C HIS A 78 3.17 -16.85 -5.47
N ARG A 79 3.28 -16.11 -4.36
CA ARG A 79 2.33 -15.06 -4.02
C ARG A 79 2.94 -14.05 -3.06
N VAL A 80 2.85 -12.79 -3.48
CA VAL A 80 3.09 -11.63 -2.64
C VAL A 80 1.79 -10.87 -2.48
N VAL A 81 1.44 -10.49 -1.26
CA VAL A 81 0.27 -9.65 -0.97
C VAL A 81 0.74 -8.45 -0.17
N ILE A 82 0.49 -7.25 -0.68
CA ILE A 82 0.67 -6.01 0.06
C ILE A 82 -0.68 -5.54 0.60
N ALA A 83 -0.70 -5.13 1.85
CA ALA A 83 -1.89 -4.59 2.50
C ALA A 83 -1.64 -3.15 2.95
N ALA A 84 -2.69 -2.34 2.87
CA ALA A 84 -2.75 -1.01 3.44
C ALA A 84 -3.96 -0.89 4.36
N GLY A 85 -3.79 -0.21 5.48
CA GLY A 85 -4.80 -0.09 6.53
C GLY A 85 -4.62 -1.07 7.68
N ASN A 86 -5.34 -0.77 8.76
CA ASN A 86 -5.53 -1.59 9.95
C ASN A 86 -6.76 -1.05 10.72
N GLN A 87 -7.05 -1.58 11.91
CA GLN A 87 -8.19 -1.14 12.74
C GLN A 87 -8.23 0.37 13.02
N LYS A 88 -7.06 1.03 13.07
CA LYS A 88 -6.93 2.49 13.31
C LYS A 88 -6.88 3.31 12.01
N VAL A 89 -6.76 2.65 10.86
CA VAL A 89 -6.66 3.29 9.53
C VAL A 89 -7.75 2.74 8.60
N ALA A 90 -8.97 2.55 9.13
CA ALA A 90 -10.11 2.08 8.35
C ALA A 90 -10.48 3.02 7.19
N TYR A 91 -10.09 4.30 7.27
CA TYR A 91 -10.31 5.31 6.24
C TYR A 91 -9.42 5.15 4.99
N ALA A 92 -8.38 4.30 5.03
CA ALA A 92 -7.46 4.10 3.91
C ALA A 92 -8.20 3.66 2.63
N ARG A 93 -9.11 2.69 2.75
CA ARG A 93 -9.87 2.16 1.62
C ARG A 93 -10.71 3.24 0.92
N ALA A 94 -11.46 4.02 1.70
CA ALA A 94 -12.28 5.11 1.17
C ALA A 94 -11.46 6.19 0.44
N HIS A 95 -10.20 6.42 0.84
CA HIS A 95 -9.32 7.30 0.07
C HIS A 95 -8.78 6.64 -1.19
N ASN A 96 -8.43 5.35 -1.14
CA ASN A 96 -7.87 4.62 -2.29
C ASN A 96 -8.88 4.44 -3.43
N GLU A 97 -10.10 4.04 -3.09
CA GLU A 97 -11.17 3.71 -4.02
C GLU A 97 -12.07 4.92 -4.32
N GLY A 98 -12.04 5.95 -3.45
CA GLY A 98 -13.10 6.95 -3.40
C GLY A 98 -14.35 6.40 -2.71
N TYR A 99 -15.28 7.29 -2.40
CA TYR A 99 -16.57 6.90 -1.83
C TYR A 99 -17.63 7.96 -2.11
N ASP A 100 -18.78 7.54 -2.61
CA ASP A 100 -19.96 8.39 -2.78
C ASP A 100 -21.19 7.62 -2.29
N GLY A 101 -21.79 8.05 -1.18
CA GLY A 101 -22.92 7.33 -0.61
C GLY A 101 -23.28 7.69 0.82
N GLU A 102 -24.22 6.94 1.38
CA GLU A 102 -24.73 7.14 2.73
C GLU A 102 -23.90 6.43 3.80
N VAL A 103 -23.55 7.16 4.85
CA VAL A 103 -22.85 6.65 6.03
C VAL A 103 -23.75 6.76 7.24
N GLN A 104 -23.97 5.63 7.89
CA GLN A 104 -24.65 5.57 9.18
C GLN A 104 -23.72 6.03 10.29
N VAL A 105 -24.11 7.07 11.02
CA VAL A 105 -23.36 7.60 12.16
C VAL A 105 -24.07 7.18 13.44
N PRO A 106 -23.47 6.31 14.27
CA PRO A 106 -24.03 5.94 15.55
C PRO A 106 -24.14 7.13 16.51
N ALA A 107 -25.05 7.01 17.49
CA ALA A 107 -25.15 7.98 18.57
C ALA A 107 -23.83 8.02 19.37
N HIS A 108 -23.35 9.23 19.67
CA HIS A 108 -22.08 9.44 20.39
C HIS A 108 -22.09 10.80 21.08
N THR A 109 -21.10 11.05 21.94
CA THR A 109 -20.91 12.36 22.57
C THR A 109 -19.80 13.13 21.89
N ARG A 110 -19.99 14.43 21.67
CA ARG A 110 -18.96 15.33 21.14
C ARG A 110 -18.64 16.44 22.14
N ARG A 111 -17.36 16.80 22.25
CA ARG A 111 -16.94 17.99 22.99
C ARG A 111 -17.13 19.24 22.13
N THR A 112 -17.82 20.24 22.66
CA THR A 112 -18.00 21.56 22.04
C THR A 112 -17.47 22.65 22.97
N LYS A 113 -17.44 23.91 22.50
CA LYS A 113 -17.12 25.07 23.34
C LYS A 113 -18.06 25.21 24.56
N LYS A 114 -19.27 24.65 24.49
CA LYS A 114 -20.31 24.71 25.54
C LYS A 114 -20.32 23.47 26.45
N GLY A 115 -19.38 22.54 26.29
CA GLY A 115 -19.31 21.29 27.06
C GLY A 115 -19.55 20.02 26.23
N ILE A 116 -19.81 18.91 26.91
CA ILE A 116 -20.11 17.61 26.29
C ILE A 116 -21.57 17.64 25.80
N THR A 117 -21.80 17.30 24.53
CA THR A 117 -23.13 17.31 23.91
C THR A 117 -23.42 15.94 23.27
N PRO A 118 -24.58 15.32 23.56
CA PRO A 118 -24.98 14.08 22.90
C PRO A 118 -25.41 14.35 21.45
N VAL A 119 -25.04 13.44 20.55
CA VAL A 119 -25.43 13.44 19.14
C VAL A 119 -26.24 12.18 18.89
N LYS A 120 -27.46 12.35 18.35
CA LYS A 120 -28.33 11.23 17.98
C LYS A 120 -27.79 10.52 16.73
N ALA A 121 -28.10 9.23 16.62
CA ALA A 121 -27.79 8.48 15.40
C ALA A 121 -28.50 9.11 14.19
N HIS A 122 -27.81 9.17 13.06
CA HIS A 122 -28.33 9.73 11.81
C HIS A 122 -27.54 9.23 10.60
N THR A 123 -28.13 9.36 9.42
CA THR A 123 -27.47 9.13 8.14
C THR A 123 -26.87 10.42 7.62
N ARG A 124 -25.71 10.35 6.97
CA ARG A 124 -25.13 11.46 6.21
C ARG A 124 -24.63 11.00 4.85
N THR A 125 -24.73 11.84 3.83
CA THR A 125 -24.07 11.63 2.55
C THR A 125 -22.60 12.00 2.66
N ALA A 126 -21.71 11.11 2.22
CA ALA A 126 -20.27 11.32 2.19
C ALA A 126 -19.75 11.26 0.75
N HIS A 127 -18.99 12.30 0.37
CA HIS A 127 -18.33 12.42 -0.91
C HIS A 127 -16.81 12.49 -0.68
N ILE A 128 -16.12 11.37 -0.92
CA ILE A 128 -14.67 11.21 -0.77
C ILE A 128 -14.07 11.03 -2.15
N ILE A 129 -13.32 12.04 -2.58
CA ILE A 129 -12.59 11.99 -3.85
C ILE A 129 -11.51 10.92 -3.76
N GLN A 130 -11.46 10.07 -4.80
CA GLN A 130 -10.44 9.04 -4.96
C GLN A 130 -9.04 9.66 -5.03
N ARG A 131 -8.12 9.07 -4.27
CA ARG A 131 -6.68 9.34 -4.27
C ARG A 131 -6.01 7.98 -4.16
N GLN A 132 -6.01 7.28 -5.28
CA GLN A 132 -5.47 5.92 -5.36
C GLN A 132 -3.99 5.94 -5.03
N PHE A 133 -3.57 5.09 -4.10
CA PHE A 133 -2.17 4.93 -3.69
C PHE A 133 -1.74 3.46 -3.74
N MET A 134 -2.68 2.54 -3.95
CA MET A 134 -2.47 1.10 -4.06
C MET A 134 -3.45 0.51 -5.08
N GLY A 135 -2.97 -0.45 -5.86
CA GLY A 135 -3.73 -1.12 -6.92
C GLY A 135 -2.80 -1.59 -8.04
N ASP A 136 -3.39 -1.99 -9.16
CA ASP A 136 -2.64 -2.35 -10.37
C ASP A 136 -1.97 -1.11 -10.95
N SER A 137 -0.70 -1.25 -11.37
CA SER A 137 0.11 -0.15 -11.92
C SER A 137 1.14 -0.68 -12.90
N GLU A 138 1.24 -0.03 -14.06
CA GLU A 138 2.26 -0.32 -15.06
C GLU A 138 3.65 0.08 -14.55
N GLU A 139 3.79 1.25 -13.92
CA GLU A 139 5.04 1.72 -13.34
C GLU A 139 5.61 0.73 -12.30
N LEU A 140 4.73 0.14 -11.47
CA LEU A 140 5.13 -0.88 -10.50
C LEU A 140 5.61 -2.16 -11.19
N ASN A 141 4.86 -2.65 -12.18
CA ASN A 141 5.19 -3.86 -12.91
C ASN A 141 6.56 -3.73 -13.61
N ASP A 142 6.83 -2.58 -14.22
CA ASP A 142 8.11 -2.30 -14.87
C ASP A 142 9.28 -2.27 -13.88
N ARG A 143 9.07 -1.65 -12.70
CA ARG A 143 10.09 -1.63 -11.63
C ARG A 143 10.39 -3.03 -11.10
N ILE A 144 9.35 -3.83 -10.86
CA ILE A 144 9.49 -5.23 -10.43
C ILE A 144 10.27 -6.01 -11.49
N LYS A 145 9.83 -5.94 -12.75
CA LYS A 145 10.49 -6.64 -13.86
C LYS A 145 11.96 -6.25 -13.96
N GLY A 146 12.28 -4.96 -13.88
CA GLY A 146 13.66 -4.47 -13.89
C GLY A 146 14.51 -5.09 -12.79
N ARG A 147 14.08 -4.96 -11.53
CA ARG A 147 14.83 -5.48 -10.37
C ARG A 147 15.00 -7.00 -10.39
N VAL A 148 13.98 -7.74 -10.82
CA VAL A 148 14.06 -9.21 -10.93
C VAL A 148 15.02 -9.63 -12.05
N VAL A 149 14.96 -8.96 -13.21
CA VAL A 149 15.90 -9.24 -14.31
C VAL A 149 17.33 -8.94 -13.89
N ASP A 150 17.56 -7.83 -13.18
CA ASP A 150 18.90 -7.47 -12.70
C ASP A 150 19.42 -8.48 -11.66
N TYR A 151 18.56 -8.95 -10.76
CA TYR A 151 18.90 -10.03 -9.83
C TYR A 151 19.30 -11.33 -10.55
N ILE A 152 18.52 -11.77 -11.54
CA ILE A 152 18.82 -12.98 -12.32
C ILE A 152 20.14 -12.82 -13.08
N LYS A 153 20.39 -11.65 -13.70
CA LYS A 153 21.66 -11.39 -14.40
C LYS A 153 22.86 -11.47 -13.48
N ASN A 154 22.74 -10.93 -12.27
CA ASN A 154 23.83 -10.97 -11.28
C ASN A 154 24.13 -12.41 -10.84
N LEU A 155 23.11 -13.25 -10.68
CA LEU A 155 23.31 -14.68 -10.41
C LEU A 155 24.04 -15.43 -11.52
N THR A 156 23.90 -14.99 -12.78
CA THR A 156 24.53 -15.65 -13.95
C THR A 156 25.91 -15.12 -14.29
N ASN A 157 26.30 -13.95 -13.76
CA ASN A 157 27.59 -13.31 -13.99
C ASN A 157 28.62 -13.62 -12.89
N GLU A 158 28.22 -14.37 -11.85
CA GLU A 158 29.10 -15.04 -10.87
C GLU A 158 29.40 -16.47 -11.30
#